data_AF-A0A380DMM3-F1
#
_entry.id   AF-A0A380DMM3-F1
#
_cell.length_a   1.000
_cell.length_b   1.000
_cell.length_c   1.000
_cell.angle_alpha   90.00
_cell.angle_beta   90.00
_cell.angle_gamma   90.00
#
_symmetry.space_group_name_H-M   'P 1'
#
loop_
_entity.id
_entity.type
_entity.pdbx_description
1 polymer ?
#
loop_
_entity_poly.entity_id
_entity_poly.type
_entity_poly.pdbx_seq_one_letter_code
_entity_poly.pdbx_strand_id
1 'polypeptide(L)'
;MGAGFSTGQEVMQFFTKYGLWAYLGVIISGFILAFIGRQVAKIGTAFEATNHESTLQYVFGEKFSKVFDYILIFFLFGIAVTMIAGAGATFEESYNIPTWLGALIMTLAIYVTLLLDFNKIVRALGVVTPFLIVLVVLIVACIYLKVMFH
;
A
#
# COMPACT_ATOMS: atom_id res chain seq x y z
N MET A 1 -2.42 1.85 0.19
CA MET A 1 -2.89 1.87 1.59
C MET A 1 -3.28 3.30 1.91
N GLY A 2 -4.57 3.62 1.99
CA GLY A 2 -5.05 5.01 2.10
C GLY A 2 -5.11 5.52 3.55
N ALA A 3 -5.84 6.60 3.77
CA ALA A 3 -6.02 7.22 5.08
C ALA A 3 -6.55 6.29 6.16
N GLY A 4 -7.55 5.47 5.84
CA GLY A 4 -8.11 4.52 6.80
C GLY A 4 -7.14 3.42 7.20
N PHE A 5 -6.21 3.04 6.32
CA PHE A 5 -5.14 2.10 6.67
C PHE A 5 -4.11 2.75 7.61
N SER A 6 -3.71 3.99 7.32
CA SER A 6 -2.68 4.71 8.09
C SER A 6 -3.14 5.06 9.51
N THR A 7 -4.39 5.47 9.67
CA THR A 7 -5.01 5.72 10.99
C THR A 7 -5.48 4.44 11.69
N GLY A 8 -5.35 3.28 11.06
CA GLY A 8 -5.82 1.99 11.59
C GLY A 8 -7.34 1.80 11.58
N GLN A 9 -8.11 2.77 11.08
CA GLN A 9 -9.58 2.73 11.03
C GLN A 9 -10.10 1.56 10.18
N GLU A 10 -9.45 1.26 9.04
CA GLU A 10 -9.81 0.10 8.22
C GLU A 10 -9.61 -1.21 8.99
N VAL A 11 -8.51 -1.33 9.73
CA VAL A 11 -8.23 -2.53 10.52
C VAL A 11 -9.29 -2.73 11.61
N MET A 12 -9.65 -1.63 12.30
CA MET A 12 -10.69 -1.65 13.33
C MET A 12 -12.07 -2.02 12.78
N GLN A 13 -12.44 -1.46 11.63
CA GLN A 13 -13.76 -1.67 11.03
C GLN A 13 -13.92 -3.04 10.39
N PHE A 14 -12.89 -3.54 9.70
CA PHE A 14 -12.98 -4.78 8.91
C PHE A 14 -12.47 -6.03 9.62
N PHE A 15 -11.58 -5.90 10.60
CA PHE A 15 -10.97 -7.07 11.26
C PHE A 15 -11.31 -7.13 12.75
N THR A 16 -11.14 -6.04 13.50
CA THR A 16 -11.43 -6.07 14.95
C THR A 16 -12.91 -6.31 15.26
N LYS A 17 -13.82 -5.73 14.47
CA LYS A 17 -15.27 -5.89 14.67
C LYS A 17 -15.79 -7.33 14.47
N TYR A 18 -15.12 -8.13 13.64
CA TYR A 18 -15.61 -9.45 13.22
C TYR A 18 -14.98 -10.63 13.98
N GLY A 19 -14.06 -10.36 14.92
CA GLY A 19 -13.45 -11.37 15.78
C GLY A 19 -12.78 -12.50 14.98
N LEU A 20 -13.08 -13.76 15.31
CA LEU A 20 -12.44 -14.93 14.69
C LEU A 20 -12.67 -15.02 13.16
N TRP A 21 -13.78 -14.49 12.65
CA TRP A 21 -14.07 -14.51 11.20
C TRP A 21 -13.11 -13.63 10.39
N ALA A 22 -12.48 -12.64 11.03
CA ALA A 22 -11.50 -11.78 10.40
C ALA A 22 -10.27 -12.56 9.91
N TYR A 23 -9.85 -13.61 10.62
CA TYR A 23 -8.70 -14.43 10.21
C TYR A 23 -8.93 -15.14 8.87
N LEU A 24 -10.13 -15.67 8.65
CA LEU A 24 -10.49 -16.27 7.37
C LEU A 24 -10.47 -15.21 6.25
N GLY A 25 -10.97 -14.00 6.53
CA GLY A 25 -10.90 -12.87 5.60
C GLY A 25 -9.47 -12.51 5.20
N VAL A 26 -8.54 -12.46 6.17
CA VAL A 26 -7.11 -12.20 5.91
C VAL A 26 -6.51 -13.30 5.04
N ILE A 27 -6.76 -14.58 5.36
CA ILE A 27 -6.19 -15.72 4.63
C ILE A 27 -6.69 -15.73 3.18
N ILE A 28 -8.00 -15.57 2.97
CA ILE A 28 -8.61 -15.55 1.64
C ILE A 28 -8.07 -14.36 0.83
N SER A 29 -8.02 -13.17 1.44
CA SER A 29 -7.48 -11.98 0.77
C SER A 29 -6.01 -12.15 0.40
N GLY A 30 -5.20 -12.70 1.30
CA GLY A 30 -3.79 -13.00 1.04
C GLY A 30 -3.61 -14.00 -0.09
N PHE A 31 -4.44 -15.05 -0.15
CA PHE A 31 -4.41 -16.02 -1.24
C PHE A 31 -4.77 -15.40 -2.59
N ILE A 32 -5.84 -14.60 -2.64
CA ILE A 32 -6.28 -13.91 -3.87
C ILE A 32 -5.19 -12.93 -4.35
N LEU A 33 -4.62 -12.13 -3.44
CA LEU A 33 -3.57 -11.17 -3.77
C LEU A 33 -2.29 -11.88 -4.25
N ALA A 34 -1.88 -12.97 -3.59
CA ALA A 34 -0.73 -13.75 -4.02
C ALA A 34 -0.94 -14.39 -5.39
N PHE A 35 -2.15 -14.93 -5.64
CA PHE A 35 -2.50 -15.52 -6.93
C PHE A 35 -2.48 -14.47 -8.05
N ILE A 36 -3.22 -13.36 -7.89
CA ILE A 36 -3.27 -12.28 -8.88
C ILE A 36 -1.89 -11.67 -9.08
N GLY A 37 -1.17 -11.37 -8.00
CA GLY A 37 0.18 -10.81 -8.05
C GLY A 37 1.15 -11.70 -8.82
N ARG A 38 1.08 -13.03 -8.62
CA ARG A 38 1.86 -13.99 -9.40
C ARG A 38 1.51 -13.95 -10.90
N GLN A 39 0.23 -13.88 -11.25
CA GLN A 39 -0.20 -13.83 -12.64
C GLN A 39 0.27 -12.55 -13.33
N VAL A 40 0.14 -11.41 -12.67
CA VAL A 40 0.62 -10.11 -13.17
C VAL A 40 2.14 -10.12 -13.32
N ALA A 41 2.87 -10.60 -12.32
CA ALA A 41 4.34 -10.71 -12.39
C ALA A 41 4.80 -11.62 -13.54
N LYS A 42 4.14 -12.77 -13.72
CA LYS A 42 4.44 -13.69 -14.82
C LYS A 42 4.28 -13.04 -16.19
N ILE A 43 3.19 -12.30 -16.40
CA ILE A 43 2.96 -11.57 -17.65
C ILE A 43 4.06 -10.50 -17.81
N GLY A 44 4.30 -9.67 -16.79
CA GLY A 44 5.35 -8.64 -16.86
C GLY A 44 6.73 -9.20 -17.21
N THR A 45 7.12 -10.33 -16.62
CA THR A 45 8.39 -10.99 -16.93
C THR A 45 8.43 -11.61 -18.32
N ALA A 46 7.31 -12.19 -18.81
CA ALA A 46 7.25 -12.82 -20.13
C ALA A 46 7.37 -11.81 -21.28
N PHE A 47 6.95 -10.57 -21.05
CA PHE A 47 7.02 -9.48 -22.03
C PHE A 47 8.23 -8.58 -21.89
N GLU A 48 9.14 -8.87 -20.95
CA GLU A 48 10.24 -7.97 -20.55
C GLU A 48 9.73 -6.52 -20.40
N ALA A 49 8.53 -6.39 -19.81
CA ALA A 49 7.75 -5.17 -19.89
C ALA A 49 8.48 -4.03 -19.17
N THR A 50 8.93 -3.04 -19.94
CA THR A 50 9.53 -1.81 -19.42
C THR A 50 8.49 -0.75 -19.09
N ASN A 51 7.25 -0.92 -19.58
CA ASN A 51 6.12 -0.06 -19.32
C ASN A 51 4.82 -0.88 -19.14
N HIS A 52 3.80 -0.23 -18.59
CA HIS A 52 2.49 -0.83 -18.36
C HIS A 52 1.69 -0.98 -19.67
N GLU A 53 1.95 -0.14 -20.67
CA GLU A 53 1.27 -0.16 -21.97
C GLU A 53 1.43 -1.49 -22.70
N SER A 54 2.64 -2.07 -22.75
CA SER A 54 2.86 -3.35 -23.45
C SER A 54 2.06 -4.50 -22.80
N THR A 55 1.95 -4.46 -21.47
CA THR A 55 1.17 -5.44 -20.71
C THR A 55 -0.34 -5.24 -20.94
N LEU A 56 -0.82 -4.00 -20.97
CA LEU A 56 -2.23 -3.68 -21.25
C LEU A 56 -2.63 -4.05 -22.68
N GLN A 57 -1.77 -3.78 -23.67
CA GLN A 57 -2.00 -4.19 -25.06
C GLN A 57 -2.10 -5.70 -25.20
N TYR A 58 -1.28 -6.47 -24.49
CA TYR A 58 -1.38 -7.92 -24.51
C TYR A 58 -2.69 -8.44 -23.91
N VAL A 59 -3.15 -7.87 -22.79
CA VAL A 59 -4.35 -8.35 -22.08
C VAL A 59 -5.65 -7.92 -22.76
N PHE A 60 -5.73 -6.67 -23.25
CA PHE A 60 -6.97 -6.07 -23.74
C PHE A 60 -7.00 -5.84 -25.27
N GLY A 61 -5.86 -5.99 -25.96
CA GLY A 61 -5.71 -5.68 -27.38
C GLY A 61 -5.55 -4.17 -27.67
N GLU A 62 -5.16 -3.83 -28.89
CA GLU A 62 -4.79 -2.45 -29.28
C GLU A 62 -5.87 -1.40 -29.02
N LYS A 63 -7.15 -1.74 -29.26
CA LYS A 63 -8.26 -0.77 -29.12
C LYS A 63 -8.67 -0.53 -27.67
N PHE A 64 -8.79 -1.59 -26.87
CA PHE A 64 -9.24 -1.46 -25.48
C PHE A 64 -8.11 -1.11 -24.52
N SER A 65 -6.85 -1.40 -24.87
CA SER A 65 -5.69 -1.05 -24.05
C SER A 65 -5.65 0.43 -23.68
N LYS A 66 -5.91 1.35 -24.62
CA LYS A 66 -5.97 2.80 -24.35
C LYS A 66 -7.05 3.17 -23.33
N VAL A 67 -8.20 2.53 -23.37
CA VAL A 67 -9.28 2.79 -22.39
C VAL A 67 -8.85 2.34 -21.00
N PHE A 68 -8.28 1.13 -20.90
CA PHE A 68 -7.76 0.60 -19.63
C PHE A 68 -6.56 1.39 -19.12
N ASP A 69 -5.76 1.97 -20.00
CA ASP A 69 -4.64 2.83 -19.66
C ASP A 69 -5.11 4.12 -18.97
N TYR A 70 -6.10 4.82 -19.54
CA TYR A 70 -6.70 5.98 -18.87
C TYR A 70 -7.36 5.63 -17.53
N ILE A 71 -8.03 4.48 -17.46
CA ILE A 71 -8.60 3.97 -16.21
C ILE A 71 -7.49 3.73 -15.17
N LEU A 72 -6.39 3.11 -15.58
CA LEU A 72 -5.24 2.83 -14.71
C LEU A 72 -4.62 4.13 -14.19
N ILE A 73 -4.40 5.13 -15.05
CA ILE A 73 -3.88 6.45 -14.65
C ILE A 73 -4.83 7.11 -13.63
N PHE A 74 -6.14 7.06 -13.87
CA PHE A 74 -7.13 7.59 -12.93
C PHE A 74 -7.07 6.91 -11.55
N PHE A 75 -6.96 5.58 -11.50
CA PHE A 75 -6.83 4.84 -10.24
C PHE A 75 -5.49 5.09 -9.55
N LEU A 76 -4.38 5.18 -10.30
CA LEU A 76 -3.07 5.52 -9.73
C LEU A 76 -3.10 6.91 -9.09
N PHE A 77 -3.73 7.88 -9.75
CA PHE A 77 -3.93 9.21 -9.19
C PHE A 77 -4.79 9.16 -7.92
N GLY A 78 -5.91 8.45 -7.94
CA GLY A 78 -6.77 8.27 -6.76
C GLY A 78 -6.04 7.63 -5.58
N ILE A 79 -5.22 6.61 -5.83
CA ILE A 79 -4.37 6.00 -4.80
C ILE A 79 -3.37 7.02 -4.26
N ALA A 80 -2.68 7.78 -5.12
CA ALA A 80 -1.72 8.79 -4.67
C ALA A 80 -2.38 9.86 -3.77
N VAL A 81 -3.54 10.39 -4.17
CA VAL A 81 -4.29 11.40 -3.41
C VAL A 81 -4.72 10.85 -2.04
N THR A 82 -5.27 9.63 -2.02
CA THR A 82 -5.73 9.01 -0.75
C THR A 82 -4.57 8.66 0.18
N MET A 83 -3.38 8.37 -0.34
CA MET A 83 -2.16 8.16 0.47
C MET A 83 -1.64 9.47 1.06
N ILE A 84 -1.63 10.56 0.29
CA ILE A 84 -1.23 11.89 0.79
C ILE A 84 -2.20 12.36 1.88
N ALA A 85 -3.50 12.25 1.64
CA ALA A 85 -4.53 12.57 2.64
C ALA A 85 -4.36 11.72 3.91
N GLY A 86 -4.04 10.44 3.75
CA GLY A 86 -3.79 9.54 4.87
C GLY A 86 -2.59 9.89 5.73
N ALA A 87 -1.50 10.26 5.07
CA ALA A 87 -0.33 10.72 5.79
C ALA A 87 -0.61 12.05 6.50
N GLY A 88 -1.32 13.00 5.87
CA GLY A 88 -1.78 14.23 6.51
C GLY A 88 -2.63 13.99 7.77
N ALA A 89 -3.61 13.09 7.70
CA ALA A 89 -4.43 12.72 8.86
C ALA A 89 -3.60 12.07 9.99
N THR A 90 -2.59 11.27 9.62
CA THR A 90 -1.69 10.63 10.61
C THR A 90 -0.83 11.67 11.33
N PHE A 91 -0.37 12.71 10.63
CA PHE A 91 0.36 13.82 11.26
C PHE A 91 -0.50 14.61 12.25
N GLU A 92 -1.77 14.82 11.91
CA GLU A 92 -2.74 15.46 12.80
C GLU A 92 -2.99 14.61 14.05
N GLU A 93 -3.23 13.31 13.89
CA GLU A 93 -3.48 12.40 15.01
C GLU A 93 -2.24 12.20 15.92
N SER A 94 -1.05 12.12 15.32
CA SER A 94 0.20 11.82 16.06
C SER A 94 0.86 13.04 16.68
N TYR A 95 0.80 14.20 16.00
CA TYR A 95 1.56 15.40 16.38
C TYR A 95 0.69 16.66 16.49
N ASN A 96 -0.62 16.55 16.29
CA ASN A 96 -1.56 17.69 16.32
C ASN A 96 -1.21 18.79 15.29
N ILE A 97 -0.56 18.40 14.19
CA ILE A 97 -0.22 19.28 13.07
C ILE A 97 -1.42 19.36 12.12
N PRO A 98 -1.81 20.56 11.64
CA PRO A 98 -2.91 20.68 10.68
C PRO A 98 -2.73 19.78 9.45
N THR A 99 -3.80 19.11 9.03
CA THR A 99 -3.79 18.09 7.96
C THR A 99 -3.14 18.60 6.66
N TRP A 100 -3.39 19.87 6.29
CA TRP A 100 -2.85 20.47 5.08
C TRP A 100 -1.32 20.58 5.12
N LEU A 101 -0.75 20.85 6.29
CA LEU A 101 0.69 20.98 6.48
C LEU A 101 1.36 19.60 6.49
N GLY A 102 0.74 18.61 7.13
CA GLY A 102 1.18 17.21 7.06
C GLY A 102 1.17 16.66 5.63
N ALA A 103 0.10 16.94 4.87
CA ALA A 103 0.00 16.60 3.46
C ALA A 103 1.10 17.29 2.62
N LEU A 104 1.37 18.58 2.86
CA LEU A 104 2.43 19.32 2.17
C LEU A 104 3.81 18.70 2.41
N ILE A 105 4.14 18.39 3.67
CA ILE A 105 5.41 17.73 4.03
C ILE A 105 5.56 16.41 3.26
N MET A 106 4.49 15.62 3.19
CA MET A 106 4.48 14.34 2.48
C MET A 106 4.61 14.49 0.97
N THR A 107 3.95 15.48 0.37
CA THR A 107 4.12 15.79 -1.06
C THR A 107 5.57 16.18 -1.37
N LEU A 108 6.21 16.99 -0.52
CA LEU A 108 7.62 17.33 -0.68
C LEU A 108 8.53 16.10 -0.56
N ALA A 109 8.26 15.21 0.41
CA ALA A 109 9.00 13.96 0.56
C ALA A 109 8.86 13.04 -0.67
N ILE A 110 7.65 12.93 -1.23
CA ILE A 110 7.40 12.20 -2.48
C ILE A 110 8.19 12.83 -3.63
N TYR A 111 8.14 14.15 -3.77
CA TYR A 111 8.89 14.87 -4.81
C TYR A 111 10.40 14.54 -4.73
N VAL A 112 11.00 14.63 -3.54
CA VAL A 112 12.41 14.26 -3.33
C VAL A 112 12.66 12.78 -3.66
N THR A 113 11.74 11.90 -3.29
CA THR A 113 11.86 10.46 -3.58
C THR A 113 11.81 10.18 -5.08
N LEU A 114 11.02 10.93 -5.84
CA LEU A 114 10.95 10.81 -7.30
C LEU A 114 12.22 11.30 -8.02
N LEU A 115 13.05 12.11 -7.36
CA LEU A 115 14.36 12.50 -7.87
C LEU A 115 15.43 11.39 -7.67
N LEU A 116 15.13 10.35 -6.90
CA LEU A 116 16.01 9.19 -6.71
C LEU A 116 15.86 8.20 -7.86
N ASP A 117 16.92 7.44 -8.11
CA ASP A 117 16.88 6.33 -9.07
C ASP A 117 15.82 5.29 -8.66
N PHE A 118 15.07 4.78 -9.64
CA PHE A 118 14.04 3.75 -9.42
C PHE A 118 14.56 2.56 -8.58
N ASN A 119 15.78 2.10 -8.85
CA ASN A 119 16.41 1.01 -8.10
C ASN A 119 16.60 1.32 -6.61
N LYS A 120 16.87 2.59 -6.25
CA LYS A 120 16.99 3.03 -4.85
C LYS A 120 15.62 3.01 -4.17
N ILE A 121 14.58 3.46 -4.86
CA ILE A 121 13.19 3.43 -4.38
C ILE A 121 12.78 1.98 -4.08
N VAL A 122 12.99 1.08 -5.04
CA VAL A 122 12.67 -0.35 -4.88
C VAL A 122 13.45 -0.98 -3.72
N ARG A 123 14.75 -0.67 -3.59
CA ARG A 123 15.57 -1.16 -2.47
C ARG A 123 15.05 -0.65 -1.12
N ALA A 124 14.67 0.62 -1.03
CA ALA A 124 14.11 1.19 0.19
C ALA A 124 12.81 0.48 0.58
N LEU A 125 11.88 0.28 -0.36
CA LEU A 125 10.63 -0.47 -0.14
C LEU A 125 10.89 -1.92 0.32
N GLY A 126 11.90 -2.56 -0.26
CA GLY A 126 12.33 -3.91 0.10
C GLY A 126 12.85 -4.04 1.53
N VAL A 127 13.41 -2.98 2.11
CA VAL A 127 13.89 -2.95 3.50
C VAL A 127 12.79 -2.50 4.46
N VAL A 128 11.94 -1.55 4.06
CA VAL A 128 10.85 -1.03 4.90
C VAL A 128 9.83 -2.13 5.24
N THR A 129 9.46 -2.97 4.26
CA THR A 129 8.48 -4.05 4.47
C THR A 129 8.84 -5.01 5.60
N PRO A 130 10.02 -5.69 5.59
CA PRO A 130 10.39 -6.61 6.68
C PRO A 130 10.58 -5.88 8.01
N PHE A 131 11.08 -4.65 8.00
CA PHE A 131 11.21 -3.83 9.21
C PHE A 131 9.86 -3.62 9.90
N LEU A 132 8.81 -3.27 9.13
CA LEU A 132 7.46 -3.09 9.68
C LEU A 132 6.89 -4.38 10.27
N ILE A 133 7.14 -5.53 9.64
CA ILE A 133 6.70 -6.83 10.16
C ILE A 133 7.34 -7.11 11.52
N VAL A 134 8.66 -6.93 11.63
CA VAL A 134 9.40 -7.13 12.89
C VAL A 134 8.86 -6.20 13.97
N LEU A 135 8.66 -4.91 13.63
CA LEU A 135 8.14 -3.92 14.57
C LEU A 135 6.77 -4.33 15.14
N VAL A 136 5.84 -4.75 14.27
CA VAL A 136 4.50 -5.20 14.70
C VAL A 136 4.58 -6.42 15.60
N VAL A 137 5.38 -7.43 15.24
CA VAL A 137 5.55 -8.64 16.05
C VAL A 137 6.12 -8.30 17.44
N LEU A 138 7.10 -7.40 17.51
CA LEU A 138 7.68 -6.96 18.79
C LEU A 138 6.66 -6.22 19.66
N ILE A 139 5.87 -5.31 19.07
CA ILE A 139 4.81 -4.59 19.80
C ILE A 139 3.80 -5.58 20.37
N VAL A 140 3.32 -6.53 19.56
CA VAL A 140 2.36 -7.55 20.00
C VAL A 140 2.94 -8.42 21.11
N ALA A 141 4.18 -8.88 20.97
CA ALA A 141 4.85 -9.70 21.98
C ALA A 141 5.01 -8.95 23.31
N CYS A 142 5.40 -7.66 23.26
CA CYS A 142 5.55 -6.81 24.43
C CYS A 142 4.20 -6.60 25.16
N ILE A 143 3.13 -6.34 24.42
CA ILE A 143 1.78 -6.19 24.99
C ILE A 143 1.32 -7.49 25.63
N TYR A 144 1.53 -8.64 24.97
CA TYR A 144 1.13 -9.95 25.51
C TYR A 144 1.87 -10.29 26.81
N LEU A 145 3.18 -10.04 26.87
CA LEU A 145 3.98 -10.17 28.09
C LEU A 145 3.43 -9.27 29.20
N LYS A 146 3.15 -8.00 28.91
CA LYS A 146 2.60 -7.06 29.90
C LYS A 146 1.26 -7.53 30.47
N VAL A 147 0.39 -8.12 29.65
CA VAL A 147 -0.92 -8.67 30.08
C VAL A 147 -0.78 -9.98 30.86
N MET A 148 0.28 -10.76 30.64
CA MET A 148 0.51 -12.01 31.38
C MET A 148 1.10 -11.78 32.78
N PHE A 149 1.86 -10.69 32.95
CA PHE A 149 2.56 -10.34 34.21
C PHE A 149 1.82 -9.29 35.06
N HIS A 150 0.58 -8.92 34.73
CA HIS A 150 -0.34 -8.12 35.53
C HIS A 150 -1.70 -8.81 35.58
#